data_AF-L7EZ42-F1
#
_entry.id   AF-L7EZ42-F1
#
_cell.length_a   1.000
_cell.length_b   1.000
_cell.length_c   1.000
_cell.angle_alpha   90.00
_cell.angle_beta   90.00
_cell.angle_gamma   90.00
#
_symmetry.space_group_name_H-M   'P 1'
#
loop_
_entity.id
_entity.type
_entity.pdbx_description
1 polymer ?
#
loop_
_entity_poly.entity_id
_entity_poly.type
_entity_poly.pdbx_seq_one_letter_code
_entity_poly.pdbx_strand_id
1 'polypeptide(L)'
;MTGRPILVVLAADQPRFNAWCYNSGLSPTDPDVQYADIPEHLRGLGPDVKVIRCPGWELHRHAQRLDQTAQIIEHRRRQTS
;
A
#
# COMPACT_ATOMS: atom_id res chain seq x y z
N MET A 1 3.12 -22.79 2.58
CA MET A 1 3.70 -21.44 2.60
C MET A 1 2.77 -20.55 3.40
N THR A 2 3.04 -20.31 4.68
CA THR A 2 2.33 -19.26 5.43
C THR A 2 2.97 -17.93 5.10
N GLY A 3 2.77 -17.47 3.86
CA GLY A 3 3.31 -16.21 3.35
C GLY A 3 2.59 -15.05 4.01
N ARG A 4 3.33 -14.13 4.66
CA ARG A 4 2.75 -12.88 5.13
C ARG A 4 2.36 -12.03 3.91
N PRO A 5 1.22 -11.33 3.95
CA PRO A 5 0.84 -10.47 2.85
C PRO A 5 1.79 -9.27 2.75
N ILE A 6 2.12 -8.86 1.54
CA ILE A 6 2.86 -7.61 1.29
C ILE A 6 1.94 -6.45 1.68
N LEU A 7 2.42 -5.56 2.54
CA LEU A 7 1.74 -4.35 2.95
C LEU A 7 2.10 -3.22 2.01
N VAL A 8 1.11 -2.69 1.32
CA VAL A 8 1.27 -1.51 0.48
C VAL A 8 0.63 -0.33 1.16
N VAL A 9 1.42 0.70 1.40
CA VAL A 9 1.01 1.84 2.21
C VAL A 9 0.85 3.06 1.30
N LEU A 10 -0.37 3.59 1.27
CA LEU A 10 -0.69 4.86 0.63
C LEU A 10 -0.52 5.98 1.66
N ALA A 11 0.42 6.87 1.42
CA ALA A 11 0.72 8.03 2.26
C ALA A 11 0.93 9.28 1.39
N ALA A 12 0.73 10.47 1.96
CA ALA A 12 0.85 11.72 1.21
C ALA A 12 2.28 12.02 0.74
N ASP A 13 3.28 11.46 1.42
CA ASP A 13 4.70 11.65 1.17
C ASP A 13 5.53 10.57 1.92
N GLN A 14 6.82 10.49 1.60
CA GLN A 14 7.76 9.55 2.25
C GLN A 14 7.88 9.75 3.78
N PRO A 15 7.96 10.99 4.33
CA PRO A 15 7.96 11.19 5.77
C PRO A 15 6.75 10.59 6.50
N ARG A 16 5.54 10.75 5.96
CA ARG A 16 4.32 10.17 6.54
C ARG A 16 4.30 8.64 6.46
N PHE A 17 4.81 8.07 5.36
CA PHE A 17 5.02 6.63 5.26
C PHE A 17 5.96 6.13 6.36
N ASN A 18 7.13 6.76 6.50
CA ASN A 18 8.10 6.38 7.53
C ASN A 18 7.49 6.49 8.93
N ALA A 19 6.76 7.58 9.21
CA ALA A 19 6.08 7.76 10.49
C ALA A 19 5.05 6.67 10.76
N TRP A 20 4.27 6.26 9.74
CA TRP A 20 3.34 5.15 9.86
C TRP A 20 4.04 3.82 10.14
N CYS A 21 5.16 3.53 9.47
CA CYS A 21 5.96 2.32 9.73
C CYS A 21 6.42 2.27 11.19
N TYR A 22 7.04 3.34 11.68
CA TYR A 22 7.53 3.39 13.06
C TYR A 22 6.40 3.25 14.10
N ASN A 23 5.29 3.95 13.90
CA ASN A 23 4.12 3.85 14.79
C ASN A 23 3.47 2.46 14.78
N SER A 24 3.64 1.71 13.69
CA SER A 24 3.14 0.33 13.54
C SER A 24 4.14 -0.73 13.99
N GLY A 25 5.32 -0.32 14.50
CA GLY A 25 6.40 -1.24 14.87
C GLY A 25 7.07 -1.95 13.69
N LEU A 26 6.95 -1.39 12.48
CA LEU A 26 7.52 -1.92 11.24
C LEU A 26 8.74 -1.11 10.81
N SER A 27 9.64 -1.74 10.05
CA SER A 27 10.72 -1.02 9.39
C SER A 27 10.26 -0.50 8.03
N PRO A 28 10.55 0.76 7.65
CA PRO A 28 10.33 1.24 6.28
C PRO A 28 11.24 0.56 5.25
N THR A 29 12.23 -0.23 5.70
CA THR A 29 13.12 -1.04 4.85
C THR A 29 12.72 -2.52 4.84
N ASP A 30 11.62 -2.89 5.47
CA ASP A 30 11.09 -4.26 5.44
C ASP A 30 10.64 -4.58 4.00
N PRO A 31 11.13 -5.66 3.37
CA PRO A 31 10.74 -6.02 2.00
C PRO A 31 9.23 -6.30 1.86
N ASP A 32 8.55 -6.65 2.95
CA ASP A 32 7.10 -6.88 2.97
C ASP A 32 6.32 -5.56 3.15
N VAL A 33 6.97 -4.41 3.27
CA VAL A 33 6.33 -3.09 3.45
C VAL A 33 6.76 -2.14 2.33
N GLN A 34 5.83 -1.82 1.44
CA GLN A 34 6.09 -0.99 0.27
C GLN A 34 5.31 0.32 0.33
N TYR A 35 5.98 1.40 -0.07
CA TYR A 35 5.35 2.70 -0.29
C TYR A 35 4.91 2.85 -1.75
N ALA A 36 3.68 3.31 -1.98
CA ALA A 36 3.20 3.61 -3.33
C ALA A 36 2.83 5.09 -3.45
N ASP A 37 3.69 5.84 -4.15
CA ASP A 37 3.51 7.23 -4.56
C ASP A 37 2.96 7.37 -5.99
N ILE A 38 3.08 6.32 -6.81
CA ILE A 38 2.51 6.28 -8.16
C ILE A 38 1.67 5.02 -8.41
N PRO A 39 0.62 5.09 -9.24
CA PRO A 39 -0.22 3.93 -9.58
C PRO A 39 0.56 2.75 -10.14
N GLU A 40 1.68 3.00 -10.81
CA GLU A 40 2.53 1.98 -11.40
C GLU A 40 3.17 1.07 -10.34
N HIS A 41 3.45 1.58 -9.13
CA HIS A 41 3.92 0.76 -8.01
C HIS A 41 2.88 -0.24 -7.52
N LEU A 42 1.60 0.03 -7.79
CA LEU A 42 0.49 -0.88 -7.49
C LEU A 42 0.26 -1.88 -8.62
N ARG A 43 0.62 -1.52 -9.86
CA ARG A 43 0.40 -2.37 -11.04
C ARG A 43 1.36 -3.55 -11.03
N GLY A 44 0.82 -4.77 -11.14
CA GLY A 44 1.61 -6.00 -11.18
C GLY A 44 1.78 -6.67 -9.82
N LEU A 45 1.29 -6.04 -8.74
CA LEU A 45 1.20 -6.69 -7.44
C LEU A 45 0.21 -7.86 -7.47
N GLY A 46 0.61 -8.96 -6.83
CA GLY A 46 -0.16 -10.19 -6.74
C GLY A 46 -1.37 -10.10 -5.80
N PRO A 47 -2.18 -11.18 -5.70
CA PRO A 47 -3.36 -11.21 -4.84
C PRO A 47 -3.04 -11.16 -3.33
N ASP A 48 -1.80 -11.47 -2.94
CA ASP A 48 -1.34 -11.48 -1.54
C ASP A 48 -0.98 -10.09 -0.98
N VAL A 49 -1.49 -9.03 -1.60
CA VAL A 49 -1.24 -7.65 -1.16
C VAL A 49 -2.37 -7.14 -0.26
N LYS A 50 -2.00 -6.40 0.78
CA LYS A 50 -2.90 -5.64 1.65
C LYS A 50 -2.59 -4.16 1.52
N VAL A 51 -3.55 -3.40 1.02
CA VAL A 51 -3.43 -1.94 0.93
C VAL A 51 -3.81 -1.30 2.27
N ILE A 52 -2.99 -0.37 2.73
CA ILE A 52 -3.21 0.46 3.92
C ILE A 52 -3.27 1.92 3.48
N ARG A 53 -4.28 2.64 3.94
CA ARG A 53 -4.47 4.08 3.66
C ARG A 53 -4.15 4.87 4.93
N CYS A 54 -3.04 5.61 4.94
CA CYS A 54 -2.64 6.42 6.10
C CYS A 54 -3.49 7.69 6.22
N PRO A 55 -3.70 8.25 7.43
CA PRO A 55 -4.40 9.53 7.56
C PRO A 55 -3.77 10.65 6.70
N GLY A 56 -4.60 11.33 5.90
CA GLY A 56 -4.16 12.40 5.02
C GLY A 56 -3.51 11.92 3.71
N TRP A 57 -3.54 10.62 3.39
CA TRP A 57 -3.03 10.09 2.12
C TRP A 57 -3.74 10.71 0.89
N GLU A 58 -4.97 11.17 1.06
CA GLU A 58 -5.77 11.88 0.06
C GLU A 58 -5.14 13.20 -0.39
N LEU A 59 -4.22 13.76 0.39
CA LEU A 59 -3.43 14.95 0.04
C LEU A 59 -2.35 14.65 -1.01
N HIS A 60 -2.10 13.36 -1.31
CA HIS A 60 -1.16 12.97 -2.37
C HIS A 60 -1.64 13.46 -3.74
N ARG A 61 -0.72 13.98 -4.57
CA ARG A 61 -1.03 14.50 -5.93
C ARG A 61 -1.70 13.49 -6.87
N HIS A 62 -1.59 12.19 -6.55
CA HIS A 62 -2.16 11.08 -7.31
C HIS A 62 -3.18 10.25 -6.50
N ALA A 63 -3.71 10.77 -5.39
CA ALA A 63 -4.58 10.03 -4.48
C ALA A 63 -5.74 9.30 -5.21
N GLN A 64 -6.48 10.00 -6.07
CA GLN A 64 -7.59 9.37 -6.81
C GLN A 64 -7.15 8.17 -7.66
N ARG A 65 -6.01 8.28 -8.36
CA ARG A 65 -5.51 7.19 -9.22
C ARG A 65 -4.95 6.03 -8.40
N LEU A 66 -4.26 6.34 -7.30
CA LEU A 66 -3.76 5.34 -6.35
C LEU A 66 -4.92 4.53 -5.76
N ASP A 67 -6.01 5.20 -5.36
CA ASP A 67 -7.17 4.53 -4.79
C ASP A 67 -7.92 3.65 -5.78
N GLN A 68 -8.16 4.17 -7.00
CA GLN A 68 -8.75 3.36 -8.06
C GLN A 68 -7.94 2.08 -8.32
N THR A 69 -6.62 2.20 -8.33
CA THR A 69 -5.74 1.04 -8.55
C THR A 69 -5.74 0.09 -7.35
N ALA A 70 -5.73 0.63 -6.12
CA ALA A 70 -5.86 -0.16 -4.91
C ALA A 70 -7.19 -0.94 -4.86
N GLN A 71 -8.31 -0.30 -5.20
CA GLN A 71 -9.62 -0.94 -5.25
C GLN A 71 -9.66 -2.12 -6.24
N ILE A 72 -8.99 -1.99 -7.40
CA ILE A 72 -8.88 -3.09 -8.37
C ILE A 72 -8.13 -4.29 -7.77
N ILE A 73 -7.03 -4.05 -7.05
CA ILE A 73 -6.24 -5.11 -6.39
C ILE A 73 -7.06 -5.77 -5.28
N GLU A 74 -7.70 -4.96 -4.42
CA GLU A 74 -8.56 -5.44 -3.34
C GLU A 74 -9.74 -6.27 -3.88
N HIS A 75 -10.34 -5.87 -5.00
CA HIS A 75 -11.42 -6.62 -5.66
C HIS A 75 -10.93 -7.97 -6.20
N ARG A 76 -9.77 -8.01 -6.86
CA ARG A 76 -9.17 -9.25 -7.36
C ARG A 76 -8.90 -10.26 -6.25
N ARG A 77 -8.36 -9.80 -5.11
CA ARG A 77 -8.11 -10.64 -3.94
C ARG A 77 -9.38 -11.31 -3.41
N ARG A 78 -10.53 -10.62 -3.44
CA ARG A 78 -11.82 -11.18 -3.01
C ARG A 78 -12.35 -12.26 -3.95
N GLN A 79 -11.97 -12.24 -5.22
CA GLN A 79 -12.39 -13.27 -6.20
C GLN A 79 -11.53 -14.54 -6.12
N THR A 80 -10.32 -14.44 -5.56
CA THR A 80 -9.37 -15.56 -5.44
C THR A 80 -9.35 -16.23 -4.06
N SER A 81 -10.07 -15.68 -3.07
CA SER A 81 -10.23 -16.25 -1.72
C SER A 81 -11.55 -16.99 -1.62
#